data_AF-W6NCN2-F1
#
_entry.id   AF-W6NCN2-F1
#
_cell.length_a   1.000
_cell.length_b   1.000
_cell.length_c   1.000
_cell.angle_alpha   90.00
_cell.angle_beta   90.00
_cell.angle_gamma   90.00
#
_symmetry.space_group_name_H-M   'P 1'
#
loop_
_entity.id
_entity.type
_entity.pdbx_description
1 polymer ?
#
loop_
_entity_poly.entity_id
_entity_poly.type
_entity_poly.pdbx_seq_one_letter_code
_entity_poly.pdbx_strand_id
1 'polypeptide(L)'
;MANPFDDDFKSSSATSNSKLKSYTTHSNNIEDEADFYEREIEKYMQQSLDSTERSRRHLENSEKIGAQTAQDLLEQREKLERTERNLDEIHRTTQITQRNLNSLKSVFGGFFKNKFSRKPQEGPIEQMPQSKSASRLSETVGEISVSGASGGSSASFSGTSGVPQTTLSESSRNAIKGTRWEVMDNQIDENLDAMSRNLRNLQRLGQDLGKEVDEQNQLLDRIQAKADRNDVIVRVQDKQMQKILGTEAKNEDSSMTPSLDSSTKMSLAMKAANLFR
;
A
#
# COMPACT_ATOMS: atom_id res chain seq x y z
N MET A 1 -12.13 -14.41 -19.97
CA MET A 1 -13.27 -14.00 -19.11
C MET A 1 -14.38 -13.59 -20.06
N ALA A 2 -15.42 -14.42 -20.19
CA ALA A 2 -16.54 -14.18 -21.09
C ALA A 2 -17.59 -13.32 -20.39
N ASN A 3 -18.20 -12.41 -21.15
CA ASN A 3 -19.24 -11.50 -20.70
C ASN A 3 -20.54 -12.32 -20.44
N PRO A 4 -21.12 -12.30 -19.23
CA PRO A 4 -22.21 -13.20 -18.84
C PRO A 4 -23.59 -12.83 -19.42
N PHE A 5 -23.66 -12.00 -20.46
CA PHE A 5 -24.90 -11.50 -21.06
C PHE A 5 -25.01 -11.76 -22.58
N ASP A 6 -24.03 -12.43 -23.20
CA ASP A 6 -23.97 -12.57 -24.66
C ASP A 6 -24.48 -13.91 -25.22
N ASP A 7 -24.99 -14.82 -24.38
CA ASP A 7 -25.55 -16.10 -24.86
C ASP A 7 -27.08 -16.14 -24.72
N ASP A 8 -27.73 -16.36 -25.88
CA ASP A 8 -29.13 -16.77 -26.10
C ASP A 8 -30.18 -15.71 -26.51
N PHE A 9 -29.85 -14.82 -27.46
CA PHE A 9 -30.88 -14.28 -28.37
C PHE A 9 -30.99 -15.13 -29.64
N LYS A 10 -31.67 -16.28 -29.55
CA LYS A 10 -32.11 -17.05 -30.73
C LYS A 10 -33.49 -16.57 -31.18
N SER A 11 -33.49 -15.71 -32.20
CA SER A 11 -34.69 -15.39 -32.97
C SER A 11 -35.26 -16.66 -33.59
N SER A 12 -36.45 -17.08 -33.14
CA SER A 12 -37.18 -18.21 -33.70
C SER A 12 -38.48 -17.68 -34.31
N SER A 13 -38.50 -17.64 -35.62
CA SER A 13 -39.65 -17.28 -36.45
C SER A 13 -40.79 -18.31 -36.32
N ALA A 14 -41.97 -17.79 -35.98
CA ALA A 14 -43.33 -18.23 -36.33
C ALA A 14 -43.70 -19.74 -36.26
N THR A 15 -44.77 -20.08 -35.54
CA THR A 15 -45.97 -20.77 -36.08
C THR A 15 -47.08 -20.91 -35.00
N SER A 16 -48.23 -20.31 -35.32
CA SER A 16 -49.63 -20.70 -35.04
C SER A 16 -50.22 -20.85 -33.62
N ASN A 17 -51.30 -20.06 -33.44
CA ASN A 17 -52.55 -20.36 -32.74
C ASN A 17 -52.53 -20.58 -31.23
N SER A 18 -52.49 -19.48 -30.50
CA SER A 18 -53.37 -19.32 -29.34
C SER A 18 -53.93 -17.89 -29.31
N LYS A 19 -55.25 -17.77 -29.14
CA LYS A 19 -55.82 -16.54 -28.57
C LYS A 19 -55.29 -16.43 -27.14
N LEU A 20 -54.12 -15.83 -26.96
CA LEU A 20 -53.74 -15.24 -25.69
C LEU A 20 -54.63 -14.02 -25.50
N LYS A 21 -55.81 -14.24 -24.91
CA LYS A 21 -56.64 -13.14 -24.40
C LYS A 21 -55.88 -12.53 -23.23
N SER A 22 -55.66 -11.23 -23.34
CA SER A 22 -55.05 -10.34 -22.34
C SER A 22 -55.61 -10.56 -20.93
N TYR A 23 -54.73 -10.54 -19.92
CA TYR A 23 -55.12 -10.41 -18.52
C TYR A 23 -55.63 -9.00 -18.25
N THR A 24 -56.86 -8.71 -18.65
CA THR A 24 -57.64 -7.59 -18.08
C THR A 24 -59.11 -7.75 -18.45
N THR A 25 -59.80 -8.67 -17.78
CA THR A 25 -61.23 -8.45 -17.51
C THR A 25 -61.30 -7.26 -16.55
N HIS A 26 -61.40 -6.06 -17.11
CA HIS A 26 -61.75 -4.84 -16.37
C HIS A 26 -63.11 -5.07 -15.71
N SER A 27 -63.08 -5.31 -14.40
CA SER A 27 -64.26 -5.23 -13.54
C SER A 27 -64.33 -3.81 -13.00
N ASN A 28 -65.48 -3.17 -13.16
CA ASN A 28 -65.74 -1.76 -12.83
C ASN A 28 -65.83 -1.51 -11.31
N ASN A 29 -64.78 -1.85 -10.55
CA ASN A 29 -64.65 -1.52 -9.13
C ASN A 29 -63.39 -0.68 -8.96
N ILE A 30 -63.59 0.63 -8.90
CA ILE A 30 -62.53 1.62 -8.63
C ILE A 30 -61.79 1.31 -7.31
N GLU A 31 -62.50 0.67 -6.35
CA GLU A 31 -61.95 0.22 -5.07
C GLU A 31 -60.91 -0.91 -5.23
N ASP A 32 -61.17 -1.89 -6.10
CA ASP A 32 -60.22 -3.00 -6.35
C ASP A 32 -58.94 -2.51 -7.05
N GLU A 33 -59.05 -1.47 -7.87
CA GLU A 33 -57.92 -0.83 -8.56
C GLU A 33 -57.08 0.04 -7.62
N ALA A 34 -57.71 0.80 -6.73
CA ALA A 34 -57.02 1.58 -5.71
C ALA A 34 -56.22 0.69 -4.74
N ASP A 35 -56.83 -0.41 -4.27
CA ASP A 35 -56.18 -1.39 -3.39
C ASP A 35 -55.01 -2.12 -4.06
N PHE A 36 -55.05 -2.27 -5.39
CA PHE A 36 -53.96 -2.84 -6.17
C PHE A 36 -52.77 -1.87 -6.22
N TYR A 37 -53.00 -0.59 -6.52
CA TYR A 37 -51.94 0.41 -6.58
C TYR A 37 -51.31 0.69 -5.21
N GLU A 38 -52.10 0.73 -4.14
CA GLU A 38 -51.59 0.88 -2.76
C GLU A 38 -50.61 -0.25 -2.41
N ARG A 39 -50.96 -1.51 -2.71
CA ARG A 39 -50.08 -2.66 -2.49
C ARG A 39 -48.79 -2.60 -3.31
N GLU A 40 -48.89 -2.16 -4.56
CA GLU A 40 -47.71 -2.08 -5.42
C GLU A 40 -46.76 -0.95 -4.98
N ILE A 41 -47.29 0.22 -4.57
CA ILE A 41 -46.50 1.31 -4.00
C ILE A 41 -45.79 0.84 -2.73
N GLU A 42 -46.50 0.20 -1.80
CA GLU A 42 -45.94 -0.30 -0.55
C GLU A 42 -44.81 -1.31 -0.79
N LYS A 43 -45.01 -2.23 -1.75
CA LYS A 43 -43.99 -3.19 -2.17
C LYS A 43 -42.72 -2.50 -2.69
N TYR A 44 -42.85 -1.49 -3.56
CA TYR A 44 -41.69 -0.75 -4.07
C TYR A 44 -40.99 0.08 -2.98
N MET A 45 -41.74 0.69 -2.07
CA MET A 45 -41.19 1.42 -0.93
C MET A 45 -40.41 0.48 0.00
N GLN A 46 -40.95 -0.71 0.28
CA GLN A 46 -40.28 -1.69 1.13
C GLN A 46 -39.00 -2.24 0.48
N GLN A 47 -39.05 -2.53 -0.82
CA GLN A 47 -37.86 -2.93 -1.58
C GLN A 47 -36.80 -1.84 -1.60
N SER A 48 -37.20 -0.57 -1.72
CA SER A 48 -36.29 0.58 -1.70
C SER A 48 -35.64 0.76 -0.33
N LEU A 49 -36.42 0.61 0.74
CA LEU A 49 -35.93 0.65 2.12
C LEU A 49 -34.85 -0.42 2.37
N ASP A 50 -35.18 -1.67 2.07
CA ASP A 50 -34.28 -2.81 2.24
C ASP A 50 -33.01 -2.69 1.38
N SER A 51 -33.16 -2.17 0.15
CA SER A 51 -32.01 -1.86 -0.72
C SER A 51 -31.11 -0.77 -0.16
N THR A 52 -31.67 0.33 0.34
CA THR A 52 -30.90 1.44 0.92
C THR A 52 -30.24 1.02 2.24
N GLU A 53 -30.89 0.22 3.07
CA GLU A 53 -30.32 -0.30 4.30
C GLU A 53 -29.12 -1.22 4.05
N ARG A 54 -29.25 -2.16 3.10
CA ARG A 54 -28.11 -2.98 2.66
C ARG A 54 -26.96 -2.12 2.14
N SER A 55 -27.27 -1.15 1.29
CA SER A 55 -26.26 -0.29 0.68
C SER A 55 -25.52 0.53 1.73
N ARG A 56 -26.24 1.13 2.69
CA ARG A 56 -25.66 1.83 3.84
C ARG A 56 -24.72 0.92 4.62
N ARG A 57 -25.16 -0.30 4.97
CA ARG A 57 -24.33 -1.27 5.69
C ARG A 57 -23.07 -1.67 4.92
N HIS A 58 -23.16 -1.82 3.60
CA HIS A 58 -22.00 -2.09 2.75
C HIS A 58 -21.01 -0.92 2.72
N LEU A 59 -21.50 0.33 2.69
CA LEU A 59 -20.66 1.52 2.73
C LEU A 59 -19.96 1.68 4.08
N GLU A 60 -20.67 1.48 5.19
CA GLU A 60 -20.09 1.51 6.54
C GLU A 60 -18.99 0.45 6.71
N ASN A 61 -19.24 -0.76 6.20
CA ASN A 61 -18.22 -1.81 6.21
C ASN A 61 -17.01 -1.44 5.33
N SER A 62 -17.24 -0.85 4.17
CA SER A 62 -16.17 -0.40 3.27
C SER A 62 -15.33 0.70 3.91
N GLU A 63 -15.97 1.63 4.63
CA GLU A 63 -15.30 2.70 5.34
C GLU A 63 -14.44 2.17 6.49
N LYS A 64 -14.95 1.21 7.26
CA LYS A 64 -14.18 0.51 8.29
C LYS A 64 -12.95 -0.19 7.71
N ILE A 65 -13.12 -0.95 6.63
CA ILE A 65 -12.02 -1.64 5.95
C ILE A 65 -11.00 -0.64 5.41
N GLY A 66 -11.47 0.45 4.81
CA GLY A 66 -10.60 1.53 4.32
C GLY A 66 -9.81 2.19 5.45
N ALA A 67 -10.44 2.45 6.60
CA ALA A 67 -9.79 3.06 7.75
C ALA A 67 -8.71 2.13 8.34
N GLN A 68 -8.98 0.83 8.41
CA GLN A 68 -7.97 -0.17 8.79
C GLN A 68 -6.82 -0.21 7.78
N THR A 69 -7.12 -0.21 6.49
CA THR A 69 -6.10 -0.18 5.42
C THR A 69 -5.23 1.07 5.53
N ALA A 70 -5.81 2.21 5.87
CA ALA A 70 -5.07 3.44 6.08
C ALA A 70 -4.12 3.34 7.28
N GLN A 71 -4.56 2.73 8.39
CA GLN A 71 -3.68 2.46 9.55
C GLN A 71 -2.52 1.55 9.17
N ASP A 72 -2.79 0.48 8.42
CA ASP A 72 -1.75 -0.44 7.94
C ASP A 72 -0.72 0.28 7.05
N LEU A 73 -1.16 1.16 6.15
CA LEU A 73 -0.25 1.97 5.33
C LEU A 73 0.61 2.91 6.17
N LEU A 74 0.06 3.54 7.22
CA LEU A 74 0.84 4.38 8.12
C LEU A 74 1.91 3.58 8.87
N GLU A 75 1.58 2.39 9.36
CA GLU A 75 2.54 1.49 10.01
C GLU A 75 3.62 1.00 9.03
N GLN A 76 3.22 0.62 7.81
CA GLN A 76 4.15 0.24 6.75
C GLN A 76 5.11 1.38 6.43
N ARG A 77 4.61 2.62 6.34
CA ARG A 77 5.46 3.77 6.12
C ARG A 77 6.50 3.92 7.22
N GLU A 78 6.13 3.84 8.49
CA GLU A 78 7.10 3.95 9.60
C GLU A 78 8.23 2.92 9.46
N LYS A 79 7.89 1.68 9.07
CA LYS A 79 8.87 0.61 8.81
C LYS A 79 9.80 0.95 7.64
N LEU A 80 9.27 1.51 6.56
CA LEU A 80 10.08 1.95 5.42
C LEU A 80 11.02 3.09 5.81
N GLU A 81 10.54 4.09 6.56
CA GLU A 81 11.40 5.18 7.05
C GLU A 81 12.50 4.67 7.98
N ARG A 82 12.19 3.70 8.85
CA ARG A 82 13.20 3.03 9.69
C ARG A 82 14.25 2.32 8.84
N THR A 83 13.80 1.62 7.80
CA THR A 83 14.70 0.93 6.85
C THR A 83 15.61 1.93 6.14
N GLU A 84 15.07 3.06 5.67
CA GLU A 84 15.87 4.12 5.03
C GLU A 84 16.93 4.67 5.99
N ARG A 85 16.56 4.99 7.24
CA ARG A 85 17.51 5.46 8.27
C ARG A 85 18.61 4.44 8.55
N ASN A 86 18.27 3.16 8.67
CA ASN A 86 19.25 2.10 8.90
C ASN A 86 20.22 1.98 7.73
N LEU A 87 19.75 2.12 6.49
CA LEU A 87 20.63 2.14 5.31
C LEU A 87 21.57 3.34 5.31
N ASP A 88 21.09 4.52 5.74
CA ASP A 88 21.96 5.70 5.86
C ASP A 88 23.03 5.51 6.95
N GLU A 89 22.66 4.87 8.08
CA GLU A 89 23.61 4.52 9.14
C GLU A 89 24.66 3.50 8.68
N ILE A 90 24.23 2.46 7.94
CA ILE A 90 25.15 1.50 7.32
C ILE A 90 26.12 2.24 6.41
N HIS A 91 25.62 3.12 5.54
CA HIS A 91 26.47 3.89 4.63
C HIS A 91 27.53 4.70 5.39
N ARG A 92 27.13 5.38 6.47
CA ARG A 92 28.04 6.14 7.33
C ARG A 92 29.08 5.23 8.01
N THR A 93 28.64 4.09 8.53
CA THR A 93 29.52 3.10 9.16
C THR A 93 30.54 2.58 8.17
N THR A 94 30.10 2.22 6.97
CA THR A 94 30.93 1.81 5.84
C THR A 94 31.98 2.89 5.50
N GLN A 95 31.63 4.18 5.48
CA GLN A 95 32.62 5.24 5.25
C GLN A 95 33.68 5.34 6.36
N ILE A 96 33.30 5.10 7.62
CA ILE A 96 34.23 5.08 8.76
C ILE A 96 35.13 3.83 8.65
N THR A 97 34.55 2.67 8.38
CA THR A 97 35.25 1.41 8.16
C THR A 97 36.28 1.55 7.05
N GLN A 98 35.94 2.19 5.91
CA GLN A 98 36.91 2.40 4.83
C GLN A 98 38.13 3.21 5.28
N ARG A 99 37.91 4.29 6.05
CA ARG A 99 39.01 5.11 6.59
C ARG A 99 39.89 4.28 7.52
N ASN A 100 39.30 3.47 8.37
CA ASN A 100 40.02 2.58 9.28
C ASN A 100 40.82 1.51 8.51
N LEU A 101 40.24 0.85 7.50
CA LEU A 101 40.94 -0.12 6.66
C LEU A 101 42.12 0.51 5.90
N ASN A 102 41.93 1.71 5.35
CA ASN A 102 43.01 2.47 4.69
C ASN A 102 44.15 2.81 5.67
N SER A 103 43.82 3.11 6.94
CA SER A 103 44.81 3.37 7.98
C SER A 103 45.61 2.10 8.34
N LEU A 104 44.95 0.93 8.43
CA LEU A 104 45.59 -0.35 8.77
C LEU A 104 46.55 -0.83 7.67
N LYS A 105 46.20 -0.64 6.39
CA LYS A 105 47.11 -0.93 5.27
C LYS A 105 48.44 -0.14 5.38
N SER A 106 48.40 1.08 5.91
CA SER A 106 49.61 1.92 6.04
C SER A 106 50.55 1.47 7.18
N VAL A 107 50.05 0.72 8.18
CA VAL A 107 50.87 0.28 9.32
C VAL A 107 51.79 -0.90 8.97
N PHE A 108 51.40 -1.74 8.00
CA PHE A 108 52.20 -2.89 7.56
C PHE A 108 53.27 -2.54 6.49
N GLY A 109 53.32 -1.29 6.01
CA GLY A 109 54.22 -0.84 4.93
C GLY A 109 55.35 0.12 5.32
N GLY A 110 55.44 0.54 6.58
CA GLY A 110 56.56 1.35 7.10
C GLY A 110 56.22 2.81 7.44
N PHE A 111 56.80 3.25 8.56
CA PHE A 111 56.93 4.63 9.08
C PHE A 111 55.71 5.30 9.73
N PHE A 112 55.66 5.21 11.06
CA PHE A 112 54.92 6.10 11.97
C PHE A 112 55.40 7.56 11.86
N LYS A 113 54.94 8.35 10.89
CA LYS A 113 55.00 9.82 10.95
C LYS A 113 53.89 10.48 10.11
N ASN A 114 52.66 10.49 10.63
CA ASN A 114 51.79 11.65 10.42
C ASN A 114 50.79 11.77 11.59
N LYS A 115 51.24 12.42 12.66
CA LYS A 115 50.32 13.05 13.63
C LYS A 115 49.57 14.16 12.89
N PHE A 116 48.30 14.35 13.23
CA PHE A 116 47.36 15.34 12.66
C PHE A 116 46.67 14.95 11.34
N SER A 117 45.39 14.58 11.41
CA SER A 117 44.36 15.37 10.72
C SER A 117 42.96 15.05 11.24
N ARG A 118 42.43 16.02 12.00
CA ARG A 118 41.05 16.55 12.02
C ARG A 118 39.88 15.55 12.07
N LYS A 119 39.17 15.55 13.22
CA LYS A 119 37.83 14.99 13.37
C LYS A 119 36.90 15.56 12.28
N PRO A 120 36.22 14.75 11.45
CA PRO A 120 35.18 15.27 10.58
C PRO A 120 34.01 15.69 11.45
N GLN A 121 33.55 16.91 11.21
CA GLN A 121 32.34 17.46 11.75
C GLN A 121 31.18 16.54 11.36
N GLU A 122 30.50 16.03 12.38
CA GLU A 122 29.26 15.28 12.29
C GLU A 122 28.22 16.20 11.65
N GLY A 123 27.98 16.03 10.35
CA GLY A 123 26.97 16.80 9.63
C GLY A 123 25.62 16.61 10.31
N PRO A 124 24.77 17.66 10.37
CA PRO A 124 23.45 17.57 10.99
C PRO A 124 22.70 16.37 10.42
N ILE A 125 22.09 15.59 11.30
CA ILE A 125 21.14 14.54 10.93
C ILE A 125 20.06 15.24 10.10
N GLU A 126 20.07 15.05 8.78
CA GLU A 126 18.93 15.43 7.94
C GLU A 126 17.75 14.61 8.44
N GLN A 127 16.93 15.23 9.29
CA GLN A 127 15.67 14.66 9.70
C GLN A 127 14.88 14.43 8.41
N MET A 128 14.57 13.17 8.12
CA MET A 128 13.65 12.86 7.02
C MET A 128 12.41 13.73 7.19
N PRO A 129 12.00 14.47 6.13
CA PRO A 129 10.79 15.27 6.21
C PRO A 129 9.63 14.34 6.54
N GLN A 130 8.90 14.66 7.61
CA GLN A 130 7.65 13.96 7.91
C GLN A 130 6.75 14.03 6.69
N SER A 131 6.19 12.89 6.32
CA SER A 131 5.33 12.81 5.16
C SER A 131 4.06 13.61 5.33
N LYS A 132 3.80 14.45 4.33
CA LYS A 132 2.54 15.19 4.22
C LYS A 132 1.38 14.27 3.87
N SER A 133 1.57 13.20 3.09
CA SER A 133 0.51 12.23 2.81
C SER A 133 0.14 11.43 4.05
N ALA A 134 1.12 10.98 4.84
CA ALA A 134 0.84 10.20 6.05
C ALA A 134 0.08 11.03 7.10
N SER A 135 0.47 12.29 7.28
CA SER A 135 -0.25 13.21 8.18
C SER A 135 -1.69 13.44 7.71
N ARG A 136 -1.92 13.61 6.40
CA ARG A 136 -3.26 13.79 5.83
C ARG A 136 -4.12 12.55 5.94
N LEU A 137 -3.53 11.39 5.67
CA LEU A 137 -4.22 10.11 5.80
C LEU A 137 -4.63 9.85 7.26
N SER A 138 -3.74 10.14 8.22
CA SER A 138 -4.05 10.06 9.66
C SER A 138 -5.17 11.01 10.06
N GLU A 139 -5.15 12.25 9.57
CA GLU A 139 -6.21 13.25 9.79
C GLU A 139 -7.56 12.79 9.21
N THR A 140 -7.57 12.30 7.97
CA THR A 140 -8.77 11.77 7.31
C THR A 140 -9.38 10.60 8.08
N VAL A 141 -8.56 9.64 8.54
CA VAL A 141 -9.02 8.52 9.38
C VAL A 141 -9.55 9.01 10.73
N GLY A 142 -8.90 9.99 11.34
CA GLY A 142 -9.33 10.60 12.60
C GLY A 142 -10.69 11.29 12.46
N GLU A 143 -10.87 12.09 11.41
CA GLU A 143 -12.13 12.78 11.15
C GLU A 143 -13.27 11.82 10.82
N ILE A 144 -13.02 10.78 10.02
CA ILE A 144 -13.99 9.72 9.74
C ILE A 144 -14.48 9.06 11.04
N SER A 145 -13.54 8.71 11.92
CA SER A 145 -13.84 8.07 13.22
C SER A 145 -14.69 8.96 14.14
N VAL A 146 -14.52 10.29 14.04
CA VAL A 146 -15.26 11.28 14.85
C VAL A 146 -16.60 11.66 14.20
N SER A 147 -16.69 11.66 12.87
CA SER A 147 -17.89 12.03 12.12
C SER A 147 -19.07 11.06 12.32
N GLY A 148 -18.80 9.83 12.81
CA GLY A 148 -19.85 8.92 13.28
C GLY A 148 -20.47 9.29 14.64
N ALA A 149 -19.87 10.22 15.40
CA ALA A 149 -20.29 10.59 16.76
C ALA A 149 -20.82 12.04 16.87
N SER A 150 -20.56 12.91 15.90
CA SER A 150 -21.06 14.29 15.91
C SER A 150 -21.60 14.70 14.55
N GLY A 151 -22.92 14.89 14.47
CA GLY A 151 -23.60 15.57 13.36
C GLY A 151 -23.30 17.07 13.29
N GLY A 152 -22.03 17.47 13.46
CA GLY A 152 -21.67 18.86 13.70
C GLY A 152 -20.18 19.12 13.53
N SER A 153 -19.66 18.97 12.32
CA SER A 153 -18.48 19.69 11.85
C SER A 153 -18.56 19.78 10.34
N SER A 154 -19.52 20.58 9.87
CA SER A 154 -19.45 21.16 8.54
C SER A 154 -18.26 22.12 8.50
N ALA A 155 -17.07 21.61 8.16
CA ALA A 155 -16.12 22.44 7.44
C ALA A 155 -16.87 22.92 6.19
N SER A 156 -17.31 24.17 6.24
CA SER A 156 -18.10 24.82 5.20
C SER A 156 -17.29 24.83 3.90
N PHE A 157 -17.44 23.79 3.08
CA PHE A 157 -17.09 23.85 1.68
C PHE A 157 -18.27 24.55 0.98
N SER A 158 -18.13 25.87 0.86
CA SER A 158 -18.93 26.68 -0.04
C SER A 158 -18.66 26.20 -1.47
N GLY A 159 -19.58 25.42 -2.03
CA GLY A 159 -19.42 24.89 -3.40
C GLY A 159 -20.67 24.27 -4.02
N THR A 160 -21.66 23.87 -3.23
CA THR A 160 -22.96 23.48 -3.78
C THR A 160 -24.03 23.71 -2.73
N SER A 161 -24.91 24.68 -2.98
CA SER A 161 -26.21 24.79 -2.35
C SER A 161 -27.02 23.53 -2.66
N GLY A 162 -26.81 22.45 -1.89
CA GLY A 162 -27.53 21.21 -2.05
C GLY A 162 -28.83 21.29 -1.28
N VAL A 163 -29.92 21.62 -1.98
CA VAL A 163 -31.28 21.31 -1.51
C VAL A 163 -31.29 19.85 -1.02
N PRO A 164 -31.87 19.54 0.16
CA PRO A 164 -32.02 18.15 0.60
C PRO A 164 -32.57 17.33 -0.57
N GLN A 165 -31.81 16.33 -1.01
CA GLN A 165 -32.20 15.49 -2.13
C GLN A 165 -33.32 14.58 -1.65
N THR A 166 -34.54 15.10 -1.74
CA THR A 166 -35.75 14.36 -1.48
C THR A 166 -36.00 13.42 -2.66
N THR A 167 -36.18 12.13 -2.38
CA THR A 167 -36.56 11.09 -3.35
C THR A 167 -37.81 11.46 -4.15
N LEU A 168 -38.78 12.10 -3.48
CA LEU A 168 -40.09 12.43 -4.01
C LEU A 168 -40.28 13.94 -4.21
N SER A 169 -41.07 14.28 -5.24
CA SER A 169 -41.50 15.65 -5.49
C SER A 169 -42.38 16.18 -4.36
N GLU A 170 -42.45 17.50 -4.18
CA GLU A 170 -43.30 18.14 -3.16
C GLU A 170 -44.78 17.73 -3.28
N SER A 171 -45.29 17.60 -4.51
CA SER A 171 -46.65 17.11 -4.78
C SER A 171 -46.85 15.67 -4.32
N SER A 172 -45.85 14.80 -4.54
CA SER A 172 -45.89 13.40 -4.12
C SER A 172 -45.80 13.28 -2.60
N ARG A 173 -44.96 14.09 -1.94
CA ARG A 173 -44.86 14.13 -0.47
C ARG A 173 -46.16 14.57 0.18
N ASN A 174 -46.80 15.60 -0.36
CA ASN A 174 -48.09 16.05 0.15
C ASN A 174 -49.19 14.98 0.00
N ALA A 175 -49.11 14.14 -1.03
CA ALA A 175 -50.04 13.03 -1.24
C ALA A 175 -49.84 11.86 -0.26
N ILE A 176 -48.61 11.63 0.21
CA ILE A 176 -48.31 10.56 1.18
C ILE A 176 -48.28 11.05 2.64
N LYS A 177 -48.41 12.35 2.87
CA LYS A 177 -48.33 12.95 4.20
C LYS A 177 -49.40 12.38 5.14
N GLY A 178 -49.00 12.02 6.35
CA GLY A 178 -49.85 11.39 7.37
C GLY A 178 -50.09 9.90 7.15
N THR A 179 -49.48 9.29 6.12
CA THR A 179 -49.60 7.84 5.84
C THR A 179 -48.34 7.09 6.27
N ARG A 180 -48.41 5.76 6.28
CA ARG A 180 -47.22 4.91 6.51
C ARG A 180 -46.11 5.12 5.46
N TRP A 181 -46.48 5.55 4.25
CA TRP A 181 -45.53 5.79 3.17
C TRP A 181 -44.65 7.02 3.44
N GLU A 182 -45.13 8.03 4.18
CA GLU A 182 -44.30 9.17 4.59
C GLU A 182 -43.16 8.71 5.51
N VAL A 183 -43.43 7.81 6.45
CA VAL A 183 -42.40 7.27 7.35
C VAL A 183 -41.35 6.49 6.56
N MET A 184 -41.79 5.65 5.62
CA MET A 184 -40.88 4.88 4.76
C MET A 184 -40.05 5.79 3.86
N ASP A 185 -40.65 6.83 3.26
CA ASP A 185 -39.95 7.79 2.40
C ASP A 185 -38.89 8.58 3.17
N ASN A 186 -39.24 9.07 4.35
CA ASN A 186 -38.31 9.78 5.22
C ASN A 186 -37.13 8.88 5.63
N GLN A 187 -37.37 7.59 5.89
CA GLN A 187 -36.30 6.65 6.22
C GLN A 187 -35.40 6.34 5.01
N ILE A 188 -35.97 6.28 3.80
CA ILE A 188 -35.20 6.14 2.56
C ILE A 188 -34.32 7.38 2.36
N ASP A 189 -34.85 8.59 2.52
CA ASP A 189 -34.06 9.83 2.43
C ASP A 189 -32.92 9.86 3.45
N GLU A 190 -33.19 9.49 4.71
CA GLU A 190 -32.18 9.45 5.76
C GLU A 190 -31.07 8.46 5.42
N ASN A 191 -31.43 7.25 4.94
CA ASN A 191 -30.47 6.28 4.46
C ASN A 191 -29.64 6.82 3.29
N LEU A 192 -30.26 7.49 2.32
CA LEU A 192 -29.57 8.05 1.15
C LEU A 192 -28.63 9.19 1.54
N ASP A 193 -29.00 10.05 2.49
CA ASP A 193 -28.10 11.09 2.99
C ASP A 193 -26.92 10.50 3.75
N ALA A 194 -27.16 9.49 4.60
CA ALA A 194 -26.09 8.73 5.24
C ALA A 194 -25.15 8.11 4.19
N MET A 195 -25.69 7.38 3.22
CA MET A 195 -24.93 6.81 2.11
C MET A 195 -24.11 7.86 1.36
N SER A 196 -24.67 9.05 1.11
CA SER A 196 -23.96 10.17 0.48
C SER A 196 -22.75 10.63 1.30
N ARG A 197 -22.90 10.72 2.63
CA ARG A 197 -21.79 11.04 3.54
C ARG A 197 -20.73 9.94 3.54
N ASN A 198 -21.10 8.67 3.68
CA ASN A 198 -20.15 7.56 3.62
C ASN A 198 -19.40 7.51 2.28
N LEU A 199 -20.07 7.78 1.15
CA LEU A 199 -19.42 7.85 -0.17
C LEU A 199 -18.40 8.99 -0.25
N ARG A 200 -18.70 10.17 0.30
CA ARG A 200 -17.73 11.28 0.38
C ARG A 200 -16.52 10.91 1.24
N ASN A 201 -16.75 10.26 2.38
CA ASN A 201 -15.67 9.77 3.25
C ASN A 201 -14.79 8.76 2.52
N LEU A 202 -15.39 7.77 1.86
CA LEU A 202 -14.71 6.77 1.05
C LEU A 202 -13.92 7.40 -0.11
N GLN A 203 -14.47 8.41 -0.79
CA GLN A 203 -13.78 9.13 -1.84
C GLN A 203 -12.51 9.82 -1.31
N ARG A 204 -12.63 10.52 -0.19
CA ARG A 204 -11.49 11.20 0.44
C ARG A 204 -10.43 10.20 0.89
N LEU A 205 -10.86 9.14 1.55
CA LEU A 205 -9.99 8.06 2.01
C LEU A 205 -9.26 7.41 0.82
N GLY A 206 -9.98 7.08 -0.26
CA GLY A 206 -9.37 6.52 -1.47
C GLY A 206 -8.33 7.44 -2.11
N GLN A 207 -8.57 8.76 -2.13
CA GLN A 207 -7.60 9.73 -2.63
C GLN A 207 -6.34 9.81 -1.76
N ASP A 208 -6.49 9.81 -0.44
CA ASP A 208 -5.36 9.90 0.49
C ASP A 208 -4.57 8.58 0.55
N LEU A 209 -5.26 7.43 0.53
CA LEU A 209 -4.65 6.11 0.36
C LEU A 209 -3.83 6.05 -0.92
N GLY A 210 -4.37 6.52 -2.05
CA GLY A 210 -3.66 6.53 -3.34
C GLY A 210 -2.37 7.35 -3.28
N LYS A 211 -2.43 8.58 -2.75
CA LYS A 211 -1.25 9.43 -2.58
C LYS A 211 -0.21 8.81 -1.64
N GLU A 212 -0.66 8.18 -0.56
CA GLU A 212 0.22 7.51 0.40
C GLU A 212 0.97 6.34 -0.27
N VAL A 213 0.27 5.53 -1.07
CA VAL A 213 0.90 4.44 -1.84
C VAL A 213 1.91 4.99 -2.84
N ASP A 214 1.58 6.06 -3.58
CA ASP A 214 2.51 6.69 -4.52
C ASP A 214 3.78 7.22 -3.82
N GLU A 215 3.64 7.86 -2.66
CA GLU A 215 4.78 8.31 -1.86
C GLU A 215 5.62 7.15 -1.32
N GLN A 216 4.97 6.07 -0.85
CA GLN A 216 5.68 4.87 -0.39
C GLN A 216 6.42 4.17 -1.53
N ASN A 217 5.88 4.13 -2.75
CA ASN A 217 6.57 3.60 -3.93
C ASN A 217 7.86 4.38 -4.20
N GLN A 218 7.81 5.71 -4.15
CA GLN A 218 9.02 6.53 -4.30
C GLN A 218 10.03 6.33 -3.16
N LEU A 219 9.56 6.04 -1.94
CA LEU A 219 10.41 5.69 -0.81
C LEU A 219 11.09 4.32 -1.03
N LEU A 220 10.35 3.32 -1.53
CA LEU A 220 10.89 2.01 -1.87
C LEU A 220 12.00 2.10 -2.92
N ASP A 221 11.82 2.90 -3.98
CA ASP A 221 12.84 3.11 -5.00
C ASP A 221 14.14 3.69 -4.40
N ARG A 222 14.00 4.66 -3.48
CA ARG A 222 15.15 5.24 -2.77
C ARG A 222 15.84 4.24 -1.85
N ILE A 223 15.06 3.45 -1.11
CA ILE A 223 15.56 2.38 -0.24
C ILE A 223 16.32 1.36 -1.06
N GLN A 224 15.77 0.91 -2.19
CA GLN A 224 16.42 -0.05 -3.08
C GLN A 224 17.77 0.49 -3.59
N ALA A 225 17.80 1.71 -4.11
CA ALA A 225 19.04 2.32 -4.57
C ALA A 225 20.10 2.49 -3.47
N LYS A 226 19.69 2.79 -2.22
CA LYS A 226 20.59 2.86 -1.07
C LYS A 226 21.09 1.47 -0.67
N ALA A 227 20.21 0.47 -0.66
CA ALA A 227 20.54 -0.91 -0.32
C ALA A 227 21.57 -1.50 -1.30
N ASP A 228 21.34 -1.35 -2.61
CA ASP A 228 22.26 -1.84 -3.65
C ASP A 228 23.65 -1.22 -3.52
N ARG A 229 23.73 0.10 -3.28
CA ARG A 229 25.01 0.78 -3.03
C ARG A 229 25.70 0.25 -1.79
N ASN A 230 24.98 0.11 -0.69
CA ASN A 230 25.56 -0.38 0.56
C ASN A 230 26.04 -1.83 0.45
N ASP A 231 25.28 -2.71 -0.19
CA ASP A 231 25.68 -4.11 -0.42
C ASP A 231 27.01 -4.20 -1.20
N VAL A 232 27.13 -3.44 -2.30
CA VAL A 232 28.38 -3.40 -3.08
C VAL A 232 29.57 -2.94 -2.22
N ILE A 233 29.41 -1.86 -1.44
CA ILE A 233 30.53 -1.33 -0.65
C ILE A 233 30.89 -2.29 0.49
N VAL A 234 29.91 -2.85 1.20
CA VAL A 234 30.14 -3.81 2.28
C VAL A 234 30.87 -5.05 1.75
N ARG A 235 30.48 -5.60 0.59
CA ARG A 235 31.20 -6.73 -0.04
C ARG A 235 32.65 -6.39 -0.39
N VAL A 236 32.91 -5.18 -0.90
CA VAL A 236 34.28 -4.74 -1.20
C VAL A 236 35.10 -4.62 0.08
N GLN A 237 34.53 -4.06 1.15
CA GLN A 237 35.19 -3.92 2.43
C GLN A 237 35.47 -5.25 3.11
N ASP A 238 34.53 -6.19 3.03
CA ASP A 238 34.71 -7.54 3.58
C ASP A 238 35.90 -8.25 2.91
N LYS A 239 35.98 -8.20 1.56
CA LYS A 239 37.15 -8.71 0.81
C LYS A 239 38.46 -8.02 1.22
N GLN A 240 38.45 -6.70 1.39
CA GLN A 240 39.63 -5.95 1.83
C GLN A 240 40.07 -6.38 3.24
N MET A 241 39.12 -6.57 4.16
CA MET A 241 39.39 -7.01 5.52
C MET A 241 39.97 -8.43 5.55
N GLN A 242 39.40 -9.37 4.79
CA GLN A 242 39.93 -10.73 4.65
C GLN A 242 41.38 -10.74 4.12
N LYS A 243 41.68 -9.87 3.15
CA LYS A 243 43.05 -9.71 2.62
C LYS A 243 44.03 -9.17 3.66
N ILE A 244 43.62 -8.21 4.50
CA ILE A 244 44.44 -7.67 5.59
C ILE A 244 44.67 -8.72 6.69
N LEU A 245 43.65 -9.54 6.98
CA LEU A 245 43.74 -10.60 7.99
C LEU A 245 44.58 -11.81 7.53
N GLY A 246 44.95 -11.86 6.25
CA GLY A 246 45.80 -12.92 5.70
C GLY A 246 45.06 -14.24 5.45
N THR A 247 43.72 -14.24 5.41
CA THR A 247 42.94 -15.47 5.16
C THR A 247 42.98 -15.93 3.69
N GLU A 248 43.37 -15.07 2.74
CA GLU A 248 43.63 -15.48 1.35
C GLU A 248 45.00 -16.14 1.12
N ALA A 249 45.85 -16.30 2.14
CA ALA A 249 47.18 -16.92 2.00
C ALA A 249 47.21 -18.44 2.27
N LYS A 250 46.06 -19.13 2.34
CA LYS A 250 46.01 -20.56 2.70
C LYS A 250 45.17 -21.47 1.79
N ASN A 251 44.79 -21.03 0.59
CA ASN A 251 44.12 -21.89 -0.39
C ASN A 251 44.76 -21.84 -1.78
N GLU A 252 46.08 -21.70 -1.87
CA GLU A 252 46.84 -22.15 -3.04
C GLU A 252 48.02 -23.02 -2.58
N ASP A 253 48.00 -24.27 -3.04
CA ASP A 253 49.05 -25.28 -3.07
C ASP A 253 49.76 -25.67 -1.78
N SER A 254 49.08 -26.54 -1.02
CA SER A 254 49.77 -27.62 -0.30
C SER A 254 50.37 -28.65 -1.28
N SER A 255 51.42 -28.27 -2.03
CA SER A 255 52.42 -29.22 -2.51
C SER A 255 53.65 -29.07 -1.63
N MET A 256 53.68 -29.85 -0.57
CA MET A 256 54.75 -29.91 0.41
C MET A 256 55.94 -30.64 -0.24
N THR A 257 56.76 -29.94 -1.01
CA THR A 257 58.12 -30.39 -1.32
C THR A 257 59.10 -29.25 -1.04
N PRO A 258 60.12 -29.46 -0.18
CA PRO A 258 61.15 -28.46 0.02
C PRO A 258 61.98 -28.39 -1.27
N SER A 259 61.93 -27.27 -1.99
CA SER A 259 62.84 -27.05 -3.11
C SER A 259 64.25 -26.88 -2.55
N LEU A 260 65.06 -27.93 -2.64
CA LEU A 260 66.48 -27.88 -2.32
C LEU A 260 67.16 -26.81 -3.18
N ASP A 261 67.93 -25.92 -2.56
CA ASP A 261 68.74 -24.92 -3.24
C ASP A 261 69.70 -25.60 -4.23
N SER A 262 70.03 -24.89 -5.32
CA SER A 262 70.83 -25.43 -6.43
C SER A 262 72.21 -25.92 -5.95
N SER A 263 72.75 -25.30 -4.89
CA SER A 263 73.98 -25.72 -4.22
C SER A 263 73.84 -27.10 -3.56
N THR A 264 72.71 -27.37 -2.89
CA THR A 264 72.44 -28.65 -2.24
C THR A 264 72.19 -29.77 -3.25
N LYS A 265 71.52 -29.45 -4.38
CA LYS A 265 71.33 -30.40 -5.49
C LYS A 265 72.65 -30.80 -6.14
N MET A 266 73.55 -29.85 -6.38
CA MET A 266 74.88 -30.13 -6.94
C MET A 266 75.75 -30.97 -5.98
N SER A 267 75.72 -30.66 -4.69
CA SER A 267 76.46 -31.42 -3.67
C SER A 267 76.00 -32.89 -3.60
N LEU A 268 74.69 -33.13 -3.69
CA LEU A 268 74.14 -34.48 -3.69
C LEU A 268 74.50 -35.26 -4.97
N ALA A 269 74.48 -34.60 -6.13
CA ALA A 269 74.86 -35.21 -7.41
C ALA A 269 76.36 -35.56 -7.47
N MET A 270 77.24 -34.70 -6.96
CA MET A 270 78.68 -35.00 -6.86
C MET A 270 78.95 -36.15 -5.89
N LYS A 271 78.22 -36.21 -4.78
CA LYS A 271 78.37 -37.29 -3.79
C LYS A 271 77.89 -38.65 -4.33
N ALA A 272 76.85 -38.65 -5.15
CA ALA A 272 76.37 -39.86 -5.84
C ALA A 272 77.34 -40.36 -6.92
N ALA A 273 78.01 -39.46 -7.64
CA ALA A 273 79.01 -39.82 -8.66
C ALA A 273 80.27 -40.50 -8.05
N ASN A 274 80.61 -40.18 -6.80
CA ASN A 274 81.72 -40.82 -6.07
C ASN A 274 81.40 -42.20 -5.49
N LEU A 275 80.12 -42.64 -5.52
CA LEU A 275 79.69 -43.94 -5.01
C LEU A 275 79.64 -45.03 -6.09
N PHE A 276 79.92 -44.69 -7.35
CA PHE A 276 79.90 -45.62 -8.50
C PHE A 276 81.28 -45.77 -9.18
N ARG A 277 82.37 -45.52 -8.44
CA ARG A 277 83.74 -45.83 -8.89
C ARG A 277 84.45 -46.77 -7.94
#